data_AF-A0A3B0S250-F1
#
_entry.id   AF-A0A3B0S250-F1
#
_cell.length_a   1.000
_cell.length_b   1.000
_cell.length_c   1.000
_cell.angle_alpha   90.00
_cell.angle_beta   90.00
_cell.angle_gamma   90.00
#
_symmetry.space_group_name_H-M   'P 1'
#
loop_
_entity.id
_entity.type
_entity.pdbx_description
1 polymer ?
#
loop_
_entity_poly.entity_id
_entity_poly.type
_entity_poly.pdbx_seq_one_letter_code
_entity_poly.pdbx_strand_id
1 'polypeptide(L)'
;EGIERITIEDINHAADMGFRIKLLGVCQMTGRGLEQRMSPCLVPASSPLGQLEGGTNMVVLEGDNVEQIVLRGPGAGEGPTASAVMGDVMDIARGFRLPVFGQPAAGLAPAKPARTTTPAPYYLRIGLEDKPGALAKVAAQLGEAGISIDRMRQYQHDAATAPVLIVTHKATSDALEVAIAAISKLDVVAGEPVALRIETA
;
A
#
# COMPACT_ATOMS: atom_id res chain seq x y z
N GLU A 1 4.68 8.15 -2.44
CA GLU A 1 3.84 8.15 -3.65
C GLU A 1 2.44 8.64 -3.28
N GLY A 2 1.79 9.44 -4.13
CA GLY A 2 0.44 9.97 -3.88
C GLY A 2 -0.66 9.09 -4.50
N ILE A 3 -1.93 9.53 -4.39
CA ILE A 3 -3.09 8.81 -4.96
C ILE A 3 -3.53 9.34 -6.34
N GLU A 4 -2.79 10.29 -6.92
CA GLU A 4 -3.16 11.01 -8.15
C GLU A 4 -3.32 10.10 -9.38
N ARG A 5 -2.65 8.94 -9.38
CA ARG A 5 -2.68 7.96 -10.48
C ARG A 5 -3.79 6.90 -10.32
N ILE A 6 -4.50 6.90 -9.19
CA ILE A 6 -5.54 5.93 -8.91
C ILE A 6 -6.84 6.41 -9.56
N THR A 7 -7.39 5.60 -10.48
CA THR A 7 -8.64 5.93 -11.15
C THR A 7 -9.85 5.29 -10.45
N ILE A 8 -11.06 5.70 -10.84
CA ILE A 8 -12.30 5.07 -10.32
C ILE A 8 -12.37 3.61 -10.76
N GLU A 9 -11.89 3.30 -11.97
CA GLU A 9 -11.81 1.93 -12.48
C GLU A 9 -10.88 1.09 -11.61
N ASP A 10 -9.74 1.62 -11.15
CA ASP A 10 -8.87 0.90 -10.21
C ASP A 10 -9.58 0.53 -8.91
N ILE A 11 -10.38 1.44 -8.36
CA ILE A 11 -11.14 1.20 -7.13
C ILE A 11 -12.18 0.09 -7.35
N ASN A 12 -12.92 0.13 -8.46
CA ASN A 12 -13.94 -0.86 -8.78
C ASN A 12 -13.31 -2.23 -9.08
N HIS A 13 -12.25 -2.27 -9.88
CA HIS A 13 -11.51 -3.48 -10.20
C HIS A 13 -10.89 -4.13 -8.96
N ALA A 14 -10.26 -3.34 -8.09
CA ALA A 14 -9.74 -3.84 -6.82
C ALA A 14 -10.86 -4.42 -5.95
N ALA A 15 -12.03 -3.75 -5.92
CA ALA A 15 -13.21 -4.22 -5.20
C ALA A 15 -13.72 -5.58 -5.70
N ASP A 16 -13.80 -5.76 -7.02
CA ASP A 16 -14.19 -7.04 -7.66
C ASP A 16 -13.22 -8.18 -7.35
N MET A 17 -11.96 -7.85 -7.07
CA MET A 17 -10.92 -8.81 -6.67
C MET A 17 -10.88 -9.06 -5.15
N GLY A 18 -11.80 -8.46 -4.38
CA GLY A 18 -11.89 -8.63 -2.93
C GLY A 18 -10.98 -7.71 -2.12
N PHE A 19 -10.50 -6.61 -2.72
CA PHE A 19 -9.59 -5.66 -2.10
C PHE A 19 -10.20 -4.25 -1.98
N ARG A 20 -9.52 -3.40 -1.22
CA ARG A 20 -9.75 -1.96 -1.14
C ARG A 20 -8.42 -1.24 -1.30
N ILE A 21 -8.42 -0.14 -2.05
CA ILE A 21 -7.25 0.72 -2.16
C ILE A 21 -7.21 1.66 -0.95
N LYS A 22 -6.09 1.69 -0.24
CA LYS A 22 -5.84 2.54 0.93
C LYS A 22 -4.47 3.19 0.80
N LEU A 23 -4.35 4.44 1.21
CA LEU A 23 -3.06 5.12 1.34
C LEU A 23 -2.49 4.77 2.72
N LEU A 24 -1.43 3.95 2.76
CA LEU A 24 -0.88 3.41 4.00
C LEU A 24 0.50 3.98 4.30
N GLY A 25 0.65 4.45 5.54
CA GLY A 25 1.94 4.73 6.14
C GLY A 25 2.41 3.51 6.92
N VAL A 26 3.57 2.97 6.57
CA VAL A 26 4.16 1.81 7.26
C VAL A 26 5.52 2.20 7.81
N CYS A 27 5.72 1.89 9.09
CA CYS A 27 6.96 2.09 9.82
C CYS A 27 7.30 0.79 10.54
N GLN A 28 8.43 0.17 10.20
CA GLN A 28 8.81 -1.14 10.75
C GLN A 28 10.31 -1.19 11.03
N MET A 29 10.70 -1.58 12.25
CA MET A 29 12.10 -1.88 12.55
C MET A 29 12.44 -3.29 12.06
N THR A 30 13.49 -3.41 11.26
CA THR A 30 14.00 -4.69 10.75
C THR A 30 15.45 -4.89 11.16
N GLY A 31 16.00 -6.09 10.95
CA GLY A 31 17.43 -6.34 11.15
C GLY A 31 18.36 -5.48 10.27
N ARG A 32 17.83 -4.82 9.22
CA ARG A 32 18.59 -3.92 8.33
C ARG A 32 18.47 -2.45 8.73
N GLY A 33 17.50 -2.11 9.59
CA GLY A 33 17.17 -0.75 9.99
C GLY A 33 15.67 -0.46 9.97
N LEU A 34 15.31 0.80 10.12
CA LEU A 34 13.94 1.30 10.12
C LEU A 34 13.45 1.51 8.69
N GLU A 35 12.45 0.73 8.29
CA GLU A 35 11.71 0.91 7.05
C GLU A 35 10.58 1.92 7.27
N GLN A 36 10.48 2.91 6.37
CA GLN A 36 9.42 3.92 6.40
C GLN A 36 8.91 4.16 4.99
N ARG A 37 7.60 4.02 4.77
CA ARG A 37 6.97 4.28 3.46
C ARG A 37 5.58 4.87 3.59
N MET A 38 5.18 5.61 2.56
CA MET A 38 3.82 6.11 2.34
C MET A 38 3.45 5.90 0.87
N SER A 39 2.52 4.99 0.61
CA SER A 39 2.13 4.59 -0.73
C SER A 39 0.69 4.07 -0.78
N PRO A 40 -0.02 4.21 -1.91
CA PRO A 40 -1.27 3.49 -2.13
C PRO A 40 -1.01 1.98 -2.15
N CYS A 41 -1.84 1.22 -1.46
CA CYS A 41 -1.76 -0.23 -1.34
C CYS A 41 -3.16 -0.83 -1.43
N LEU A 42 -3.25 -2.09 -1.85
CA LEU A 42 -4.46 -2.88 -1.69
C LEU A 42 -4.42 -3.55 -0.32
N VAL A 43 -5.56 -3.58 0.36
CA VAL A 43 -5.81 -4.39 1.55
C VAL A 43 -7.02 -5.28 1.32
N PRO A 44 -7.10 -6.48 1.92
CA PRO A 44 -8.29 -7.32 1.86
C PRO A 44 -9.52 -6.52 2.30
N ALA A 45 -10.64 -6.63 1.57
CA ALA A 45 -11.86 -5.90 1.92
C ALA A 45 -12.39 -6.28 3.32
N SER A 46 -12.09 -7.49 3.79
CA SER A 46 -12.43 -7.98 5.13
C SER A 46 -11.49 -7.53 6.25
N SER A 47 -10.31 -6.97 5.92
CA SER A 47 -9.34 -6.51 6.94
C SER A 47 -9.85 -5.28 7.71
N PRO A 48 -9.34 -5.01 8.93
CA PRO A 48 -9.68 -3.78 9.67
C PRO A 48 -9.45 -2.51 8.85
N LEU A 49 -8.36 -2.46 8.08
CA LEU A 49 -8.04 -1.35 7.19
C LEU A 49 -9.01 -1.27 6.01
N GLY A 50 -9.42 -2.41 5.46
CA GLY A 50 -10.39 -2.49 4.36
C GLY A 50 -11.79 -2.00 4.74
N GLN A 51 -12.22 -2.28 5.95
CA GLN A 51 -13.52 -1.86 6.51
C GLN A 51 -13.55 -0.39 6.95
N LEU A 52 -12.42 0.32 6.91
CA LEU A 52 -12.37 1.73 7.29
C LEU A 52 -13.07 2.59 6.23
N GLU A 53 -14.08 3.36 6.63
CA GLU A 53 -14.83 4.25 5.75
C GLU A 53 -14.79 5.72 6.22
N GLY A 54 -15.00 6.63 5.27
CA GLY A 54 -15.09 8.07 5.50
C GLY A 54 -13.78 8.73 5.94
N GLY A 55 -13.88 9.87 6.61
CA GLY A 55 -12.75 10.66 7.14
C GLY A 55 -12.13 10.11 8.43
N THR A 56 -12.23 8.80 8.66
CA THR A 56 -11.69 8.15 9.86
C THR A 56 -10.26 7.72 9.60
N ASN A 57 -9.37 7.93 10.58
CA ASN A 57 -8.02 7.38 10.57
C ASN A 57 -7.96 6.11 11.40
N MET A 58 -7.02 5.24 11.06
CA MET A 58 -6.69 4.04 11.82
C MET A 58 -5.19 3.91 11.95
N VAL A 59 -4.72 3.60 13.16
CA VAL A 59 -3.32 3.26 13.45
C VAL A 59 -3.31 1.86 14.03
N VAL A 60 -2.56 0.97 13.38
CA VAL A 60 -2.32 -0.40 13.86
C VAL A 60 -0.90 -0.45 14.42
N LEU A 61 -0.78 -0.86 15.67
CA LEU A 61 0.48 -1.03 16.38
C LEU A 61 0.68 -2.52 16.63
N GLU A 62 1.81 -3.06 16.21
CA GLU A 62 2.19 -4.45 16.48
C GLU A 62 3.31 -4.46 17.54
N GLY A 63 3.17 -5.32 18.54
CA GLY A 63 4.17 -5.45 19.60
C GLY A 63 4.31 -6.89 20.08
N ASP A 64 5.51 -7.25 20.53
CA ASP A 64 5.90 -8.64 20.79
C ASP A 64 4.95 -9.42 21.71
N ASN A 65 4.42 -8.77 22.76
CA ASN A 65 3.57 -9.41 23.77
C ASN A 65 2.11 -8.95 23.74
N VAL A 66 1.85 -7.73 23.27
CA VAL A 66 0.49 -7.19 23.15
C VAL A 66 -0.16 -7.61 21.83
N GLU A 67 0.63 -8.23 20.94
CA GLU A 67 0.29 -8.64 19.59
C GLU A 67 -0.13 -7.44 18.74
N GLN A 68 -1.38 -7.01 18.84
CA GLN A 68 -1.94 -5.95 18.01
C GLN A 68 -2.83 -5.00 18.81
N ILE A 69 -2.58 -3.69 18.65
CA ILE A 69 -3.45 -2.61 19.13
C ILE A 69 -3.97 -1.83 17.93
N VAL A 70 -5.29 -1.67 17.84
CA VAL A 70 -5.94 -0.88 16.79
C VAL A 70 -6.54 0.37 17.41
N LEU A 71 -6.07 1.54 16.97
CA LEU A 71 -6.60 2.84 17.35
C LEU A 71 -7.38 3.41 16.15
N ARG A 72 -8.67 3.68 16.34
CA ARG A 72 -9.56 4.21 15.29
C ARG A 72 -10.28 5.45 15.78
N GLY A 73 -10.32 6.48 14.95
CA GLY A 73 -11.05 7.71 15.25
C GLY A 73 -10.94 8.74 14.15
N PRO A 74 -11.70 9.85 14.23
CA PRO A 74 -11.56 10.95 13.29
C PRO A 74 -10.15 11.54 13.36
N GLY A 75 -9.45 11.61 12.23
CA GLY A 75 -8.08 12.12 12.15
C GLY A 75 -7.96 13.59 11.79
N ALA A 76 -9.09 14.24 11.50
CA ALA A 76 -9.18 15.65 11.14
C ALA A 76 -10.54 16.21 11.58
N GLY A 77 -10.67 17.53 11.50
CA GLY A 77 -11.88 18.27 11.87
C GLY A 77 -11.71 19.09 13.14
N GLU A 78 -12.46 20.18 13.24
CA GLU A 78 -12.33 21.17 14.32
C GLU A 78 -12.53 20.56 15.71
N GLY A 79 -13.57 19.73 15.88
CA GLY A 79 -13.90 19.09 17.16
C GLY A 79 -12.84 18.08 17.62
N PRO A 80 -12.52 17.04 16.83
CA PRO A 80 -11.49 16.05 17.18
C PRO A 80 -10.12 16.68 17.47
N THR A 81 -9.73 17.67 16.66
CA THR A 81 -8.45 18.37 16.83
C THR A 81 -8.44 19.21 18.11
N ALA A 82 -9.51 20.00 18.36
CA ALA A 82 -9.65 20.77 19.59
C ALA A 82 -9.67 19.86 20.83
N SER A 83 -10.29 18.69 20.75
CA SER A 83 -10.31 17.72 21.85
C SER A 83 -8.91 17.22 22.21
N ALA A 84 -8.07 16.90 21.21
CA ALA A 84 -6.69 16.48 21.45
C ALA A 84 -5.86 17.62 22.07
N VAL A 85 -5.98 18.84 21.53
CA VAL A 85 -5.29 20.03 22.05
C VAL A 85 -5.68 20.33 23.49
N MET A 86 -6.97 20.28 23.81
CA MET A 86 -7.44 20.54 25.18
C MET A 86 -6.99 19.46 26.17
N GLY A 87 -6.80 18.21 25.71
CA GLY A 87 -6.18 17.14 26.51
C GLY A 87 -4.79 17.54 26.98
N ASP A 88 -3.93 17.94 26.04
CA ASP A 88 -2.56 18.40 26.35
C ASP A 88 -2.56 19.63 27.28
N VAL A 89 -3.46 20.59 27.06
CA VAL A 89 -3.59 21.77 27.93
C VAL A 89 -3.97 21.38 29.36
N MET A 90 -4.90 20.44 29.54
CA MET A 90 -5.30 19.95 30.87
C MET A 90 -4.16 19.20 31.56
N ASP A 91 -3.41 18.38 30.82
CA ASP A 91 -2.25 17.66 31.36
C ASP A 91 -1.17 18.64 31.84
N ILE A 92 -0.86 19.67 31.04
CA ILE A 92 0.07 20.74 31.42
C ILE A 92 -0.43 21.47 32.68
N ALA A 93 -1.71 21.84 32.74
CA ALA A 93 -2.30 22.55 33.88
C ALA A 93 -2.28 21.74 35.18
N ARG A 94 -2.38 20.40 35.08
CA ARG A 94 -2.26 19.48 36.21
C ARG A 94 -0.80 19.21 36.62
N GLY A 95 0.17 19.74 35.89
CA GLY A 95 1.59 19.42 36.08
C GLY A 95 1.97 18.02 35.60
N PHE A 96 1.11 17.36 34.81
CA PHE A 96 1.35 16.04 34.25
C PHE A 96 2.20 16.19 32.98
N ARG A 97 3.48 15.80 33.07
CA ARG A 97 4.41 15.85 31.94
C ARG A 97 5.00 14.46 31.70
N LEU A 98 4.39 13.69 30.81
CA LEU A 98 5.01 12.49 30.28
C LEU A 98 5.94 12.81 29.10
N PRO A 99 7.06 12.10 28.98
CA PRO A 99 7.77 12.06 27.72
C PRO A 99 6.87 11.43 26.65
N VAL A 100 6.75 12.08 25.49
CA VAL A 100 5.89 11.64 24.36
C VAL A 100 6.15 10.19 23.94
N PHE A 101 7.40 9.73 24.07
CA PHE A 101 7.82 8.38 23.68
C PHE A 101 7.92 7.41 24.87
N GLY A 102 7.35 7.74 26.03
CA GLY A 102 7.57 7.01 27.28
C GLY A 102 9.00 7.16 27.85
N GLN A 103 9.88 7.85 27.13
CA GLN A 103 11.24 8.21 27.52
C GLN A 103 11.64 9.59 26.95
N PRO A 104 12.62 10.29 27.52
CA PRO A 104 13.12 11.56 26.99
C PRO A 104 13.59 11.41 25.54
N ALA A 105 13.22 12.35 24.67
CA ALA A 105 13.60 12.32 23.25
C ALA A 105 15.13 12.28 23.04
N ALA A 106 15.90 12.91 23.93
CA ALA A 106 17.36 12.88 23.92
C ALA A 106 17.96 11.48 24.21
N GLY A 107 17.18 10.55 24.77
CA GLY A 107 17.57 9.16 25.01
C GLY A 107 17.25 8.22 23.85
N LEU A 108 16.61 8.68 22.78
CA LEU A 108 16.28 7.85 21.63
C LEU A 108 17.55 7.50 20.85
N ALA A 109 17.71 6.21 20.53
CA ALA A 109 18.76 5.76 19.64
C ALA A 109 18.46 6.18 18.19
N PRO A 110 19.45 6.66 17.43
CA PRO A 110 19.26 6.93 16.01
C PRO A 110 18.96 5.63 15.27
N ALA A 111 17.90 5.63 14.48
CA ALA A 111 17.55 4.51 13.64
C ALA A 111 18.27 4.60 12.29
N LYS A 112 18.92 3.51 11.86
CA LYS A 112 19.49 3.41 10.52
C LYS A 112 18.34 3.30 9.51
N PRO A 113 18.22 4.17 8.50
CA PRO A 113 17.19 4.01 7.47
C PRO A 113 17.42 2.72 6.67
N ALA A 114 16.35 2.01 6.38
CA ALA A 114 16.35 0.81 5.53
C ALA A 114 15.31 0.95 4.42
N ARG A 115 15.63 0.39 3.24
CA ARG A 115 14.64 0.21 2.17
C ARG A 115 13.81 -1.02 2.46
N THR A 116 12.54 -0.99 2.05
CA THR A 116 11.70 -2.17 2.12
C THR A 116 12.26 -3.28 1.26
N THR A 117 12.57 -4.40 1.89
CA THR A 117 13.05 -5.60 1.21
C THR A 117 12.11 -6.79 1.37
N THR A 118 11.06 -6.62 2.18
CA THR A 118 10.05 -7.64 2.46
C THR A 118 9.22 -7.93 1.20
N PRO A 119 9.30 -9.15 0.64
CA PRO A 119 8.50 -9.54 -0.51
C PRO A 119 7.01 -9.45 -0.20
N ALA A 120 6.23 -8.94 -1.15
CA ALA A 120 4.78 -8.86 -1.05
C ALA A 120 4.12 -9.17 -2.38
N PRO A 121 2.84 -9.58 -2.37
CA PRO A 121 2.07 -9.65 -3.59
C PRO A 121 1.78 -8.24 -4.12
N TYR A 122 1.62 -8.13 -5.43
CA TYR A 122 1.33 -6.88 -6.13
C TYR A 122 0.15 -7.05 -7.08
N TYR A 123 -0.69 -6.03 -7.13
CA TYR A 123 -1.70 -5.82 -8.15
C TYR A 123 -1.12 -4.97 -9.27
N LEU A 124 -1.26 -5.45 -10.50
CA LEU A 124 -0.83 -4.77 -11.71
C LEU A 124 -2.05 -4.51 -12.60
N ARG A 125 -2.21 -3.27 -13.08
CA ARG A 125 -3.11 -2.93 -14.17
C ARG A 125 -2.29 -2.54 -15.38
N ILE A 126 -2.49 -3.26 -16.48
CA ILE A 126 -1.80 -3.07 -17.74
C ILE A 126 -2.84 -2.87 -18.82
N GLY A 127 -2.78 -1.74 -19.53
CA GLY A 127 -3.54 -1.56 -20.75
C GLY A 127 -2.88 -2.37 -21.87
N LEU A 128 -3.56 -3.37 -22.42
CA LEU A 128 -3.04 -4.17 -23.52
C LEU A 128 -3.85 -3.93 -24.78
N GLU A 129 -3.16 -3.79 -25.91
CA GLU A 129 -3.81 -3.82 -27.22
C GLU A 129 -4.42 -5.20 -27.49
N ASP A 130 -5.58 -5.22 -28.14
CA ASP A 130 -6.27 -6.47 -28.50
C ASP A 130 -5.58 -7.17 -29.68
N LYS A 131 -4.43 -7.79 -29.38
CA LYS A 131 -3.60 -8.54 -30.33
C LYS A 131 -3.27 -9.93 -29.76
N PRO A 132 -3.33 -10.99 -30.58
CA PRO A 132 -2.87 -12.32 -30.17
C PRO A 132 -1.43 -12.28 -29.66
N GLY A 133 -1.18 -12.90 -28.50
CA GLY A 133 0.15 -12.97 -27.88
C GLY A 133 0.55 -11.74 -27.04
N ALA A 134 -0.26 -10.68 -26.95
CA ALA A 134 0.04 -9.53 -26.11
C ALA A 134 0.24 -9.92 -24.63
N LEU A 135 -0.70 -10.70 -24.09
CA LEU A 135 -0.62 -11.21 -22.72
C LEU A 135 0.61 -12.13 -22.51
N ALA A 136 0.96 -12.93 -23.50
CA ALA A 136 2.12 -13.83 -23.42
C ALA A 136 3.44 -13.04 -23.30
N LYS A 137 3.57 -11.92 -24.01
CA LYS A 137 4.73 -11.02 -23.88
C LYS A 137 4.84 -10.47 -22.45
N VAL A 138 3.73 -10.04 -21.85
CA VAL A 138 3.71 -9.55 -20.45
C VAL A 138 4.08 -10.65 -19.47
N ALA A 139 3.46 -11.82 -19.59
CA ALA A 139 3.74 -12.97 -18.72
C ALA A 139 5.20 -13.41 -18.80
N ALA A 140 5.81 -13.35 -19.99
CA ALA A 140 7.23 -13.62 -20.17
C ALA A 140 8.11 -12.62 -19.39
N GLN A 141 7.82 -11.32 -19.45
CA GLN A 141 8.60 -10.31 -18.69
C GLN A 141 8.47 -10.50 -17.17
N LEU A 142 7.28 -10.87 -16.67
CA LEU A 142 7.11 -11.21 -15.26
C LEU A 142 7.92 -12.46 -14.89
N GLY A 143 7.89 -13.49 -15.74
CA GLY A 143 8.64 -14.74 -15.54
C GLY A 143 10.15 -14.54 -15.53
N GLU A 144 10.70 -13.74 -16.45
CA GLU A 144 12.13 -13.38 -16.51
C GLU A 144 12.59 -12.63 -15.25
N ALA A 145 11.71 -11.82 -14.66
CA ALA A 145 11.96 -11.16 -13.39
C ALA A 145 11.74 -12.07 -12.15
N GLY A 146 11.37 -13.34 -12.36
CA GLY A 146 11.09 -14.30 -11.29
C GLY A 146 9.76 -14.07 -10.55
N ILE A 147 8.80 -13.37 -11.18
CA ILE A 147 7.51 -13.04 -10.59
C ILE A 147 6.44 -14.01 -11.07
N SER A 148 5.89 -14.80 -10.15
CA SER A 148 4.74 -15.67 -10.44
C SER A 148 3.41 -14.92 -10.34
N ILE A 149 2.47 -15.30 -11.21
CA ILE A 149 1.10 -14.81 -11.23
C ILE A 149 0.23 -15.69 -10.33
N ASP A 150 -0.48 -15.08 -9.38
CA ASP A 150 -1.49 -15.75 -8.53
C ASP A 150 -2.83 -15.81 -9.26
N ARG A 151 -3.29 -14.66 -9.76
CA ARG A 151 -4.58 -14.51 -10.43
C ARG A 151 -4.49 -13.48 -11.54
N MET A 152 -5.27 -13.67 -12.60
CA MET A 152 -5.40 -12.69 -13.67
C MET A 152 -6.86 -12.53 -14.07
N ARG A 153 -7.22 -11.31 -14.49
CA ARG A 153 -8.55 -11.01 -15.02
C ARG A 153 -8.46 -10.00 -16.15
N GLN A 154 -9.06 -10.32 -17.28
CA GLN A 154 -9.25 -9.39 -18.38
C GLN A 154 -10.74 -9.04 -18.43
N TYR A 155 -11.04 -7.75 -18.40
CA TYR A 155 -12.43 -7.30 -18.51
C TYR A 155 -12.82 -7.15 -19.99
N GLN A 156 -14.10 -7.36 -20.26
CA GLN A 156 -14.67 -7.07 -21.58
C GLN A 156 -14.58 -5.56 -21.81
N HIS A 157 -14.21 -5.17 -23.03
CA HIS A 157 -13.94 -3.79 -23.38
C HIS A 157 -14.43 -3.54 -24.81
N ASP A 158 -15.01 -2.36 -25.03
CA ASP A 158 -15.44 -1.92 -26.37
C ASP A 158 -14.36 -1.06 -27.07
N ALA A 159 -13.28 -0.75 -26.36
CA ALA A 159 -12.15 0.04 -26.85
C ALA A 159 -11.11 -0.84 -27.57
N ALA A 160 -10.11 -0.24 -28.19
CA ALA A 160 -8.98 -0.97 -28.80
C ALA A 160 -7.99 -1.56 -27.76
N THR A 161 -8.13 -1.20 -26.49
CA THR A 161 -7.23 -1.56 -25.39
C THR A 161 -7.99 -2.16 -24.22
N ALA A 162 -7.63 -3.37 -23.81
CA ALA A 162 -8.23 -4.08 -22.68
C ALA A 162 -7.41 -3.84 -21.40
N PRO A 163 -8.03 -3.47 -20.27
CA PRO A 163 -7.35 -3.53 -18.99
C PRO A 163 -7.17 -4.99 -18.58
N VAL A 164 -5.92 -5.42 -18.46
CA VAL A 164 -5.54 -6.70 -17.86
C VAL A 164 -5.06 -6.45 -16.44
N LEU A 165 -5.70 -7.15 -15.51
CA LEU A 165 -5.38 -7.12 -14.10
C LEU A 165 -4.63 -8.38 -13.74
N ILE A 166 -3.53 -8.23 -13.01
CA ILE A 166 -2.69 -9.33 -12.56
C ILE A 166 -2.44 -9.15 -11.07
N VAL A 167 -2.74 -10.17 -10.28
CA VAL A 167 -2.25 -10.29 -8.90
C VAL A 167 -1.11 -11.30 -8.92
N THR A 168 0.01 -10.89 -8.35
CA THR A 168 1.24 -11.69 -8.28
C THR A 168 1.34 -12.42 -6.94
N HIS A 169 2.13 -13.49 -6.88
CA HIS A 169 2.65 -13.99 -5.61
C HIS A 169 3.68 -13.01 -5.03
N LYS A 170 4.26 -13.35 -3.86
CA LYS A 170 5.25 -12.50 -3.21
C LYS A 170 6.45 -12.24 -4.13
N ALA A 171 6.70 -10.98 -4.43
CA ALA A 171 7.85 -10.50 -5.17
C ALA A 171 8.55 -9.38 -4.41
N THR A 172 9.85 -9.19 -4.65
CA THR A 172 10.60 -8.03 -4.15
C THR A 172 10.28 -6.79 -4.97
N SER A 173 10.37 -5.59 -4.38
CA SER A 173 10.24 -4.32 -5.11
C SER A 173 11.18 -4.24 -6.31
N ASP A 174 12.43 -4.67 -6.16
CA ASP A 174 13.44 -4.56 -7.20
C ASP A 174 13.09 -5.40 -8.44
N ALA A 175 12.66 -6.65 -8.23
CA ALA A 175 12.16 -7.50 -9.30
C ALA A 175 10.95 -6.89 -10.01
N LEU A 176 10.03 -6.28 -9.25
CA LEU A 176 8.86 -5.62 -9.81
C LEU A 176 9.24 -4.40 -10.66
N GLU A 177 10.16 -3.56 -10.18
CA GLU A 177 10.66 -2.41 -10.94
C GLU A 177 11.29 -2.85 -12.27
N VAL A 178 12.09 -3.91 -12.25
CA VAL A 178 12.68 -4.50 -13.47
C VAL A 178 11.58 -4.99 -14.42
N ALA A 179 10.60 -5.74 -13.92
CA ALA A 179 9.52 -6.27 -14.74
C ALA A 179 8.68 -5.16 -15.37
N ILE A 180 8.28 -4.15 -14.59
CA ILE A 180 7.46 -3.02 -15.05
C ILE A 180 8.22 -2.20 -16.10
N ALA A 181 9.50 -1.93 -15.88
CA ALA A 181 10.34 -1.22 -16.85
C ALA A 181 10.48 -2.00 -18.18
N ALA A 182 10.47 -3.33 -18.15
CA ALA A 182 10.50 -4.16 -19.34
C ALA A 182 9.13 -4.22 -20.04
N ILE A 183 8.04 -4.37 -19.26
CA ILE A 183 6.66 -4.39 -19.77
C ILE A 183 6.32 -3.06 -20.46
N SER A 184 6.69 -1.91 -19.88
CA SER A 184 6.44 -0.59 -20.45
C SER A 184 7.11 -0.35 -21.80
N LYS A 185 8.09 -1.18 -22.20
CA LYS A 185 8.76 -1.09 -23.51
C LYS A 185 8.12 -1.97 -24.59
N LEU A 186 7.12 -2.77 -24.22
CA LEU A 186 6.44 -3.64 -25.18
C LEU A 186 5.54 -2.83 -26.11
N ASP A 187 5.55 -3.19 -27.38
CA ASP A 187 4.72 -2.62 -28.46
C ASP A 187 3.22 -2.87 -28.31
N VAL A 188 2.83 -3.71 -27.35
CA VAL A 188 1.44 -4.12 -27.09
C VAL A 188 0.87 -3.47 -25.82
N VAL A 189 1.66 -2.66 -25.10
CA VAL A 189 1.25 -2.01 -23.86
C VAL A 189 0.86 -0.57 -24.15
N ALA A 190 -0.37 -0.22 -23.79
CA ALA A 190 -0.92 1.11 -23.90
C ALA A 190 -0.87 1.83 -22.55
N GLY A 191 -0.16 2.97 -22.51
CA GLY A 191 0.00 3.79 -21.31
C GLY A 191 0.96 3.21 -20.28
N GLU A 192 1.04 3.85 -19.12
CA GLU A 192 1.93 3.42 -18.04
C GLU A 192 1.22 2.37 -17.16
N PRO A 193 1.84 1.20 -16.91
CA PRO A 193 1.32 0.22 -15.97
C PRO A 193 1.15 0.84 -14.58
N VAL A 194 0.09 0.42 -13.88
CA VAL A 194 -0.08 0.74 -12.46
C VAL A 194 0.27 -0.50 -11.65
N ALA A 195 1.11 -0.32 -10.64
CA ALA A 195 1.54 -1.40 -9.75
C ALA A 195 1.32 -0.98 -8.30
N LEU A 196 0.47 -1.72 -7.59
CA LEU A 196 0.09 -1.44 -6.20
C LEU A 196 0.45 -2.63 -5.33
N ARG A 197 1.17 -2.37 -4.24
CA ARG A 197 1.51 -3.40 -3.24
C ARG A 197 0.24 -3.88 -2.54
N ILE A 198 0.13 -5.18 -2.29
CA ILE A 198 -0.95 -5.77 -1.50
C ILE A 198 -0.42 -6.03 -0.09
N GLU A 199 -1.01 -5.37 0.90
CA GLU A 199 -0.73 -5.60 2.32
C GLU A 199 -1.73 -6.60 2.88
N THR A 200 -1.23 -7.58 3.63
CA THR A 200 -2.03 -8.72 4.15
C THR A 200 -2.36 -8.60 5.64
N ALA A 201 -2.14 -7.43 6.22
CA ALA A 201 -2.45 -7.11 7.62
C ALA A 201 -3.96 -7.12 7.90
#